data_AF-A0A562Q910-F1
#
_entry.id   AF-A0A562Q910-F1
#
_cell.length_a   1.000
_cell.length_b   1.000
_cell.length_c   1.000
_cell.angle_alpha   90.00
_cell.angle_beta   90.00
_cell.angle_gamma   90.00
#
_symmetry.space_group_name_H-M   'P 1'
#
loop_
_entity.id
_entity.type
_entity.pdbx_description
1 polymer ?
#
loop_
_entity_poly.entity_id
_entity_poly.type
_entity_poly.pdbx_seq_one_letter_code
_entity_poly.pdbx_strand_id
1 'polypeptide(L)'
;MPLEPAPSPAVDVPEALKASSLELWYQQKLHLRTLVPSGAEALIRMRHPAWGVVPPAYFIPDESDPHFHALSEFVIARAIEDWRYLLGQIGPVDLSINLPISFLADDAAVRELCYRIPDHAAFAGLLIEIDSAEVIDNLDLAIDVARRVRLHNIRISIDNVGAKWPSLLGLPDQRLKQTVCRRIVELAHDSGAQVIAQGGETRADFLAAHEMDFDQVQGYLFGKPMGVKKFARSRTHFSEKEPIVLTHGA
;
A
#
# COMPACT_ATOMS: atom_id res chain seq x y z
N MET A 1 -3.30 -6.47 -16.72
CA MET A 1 -2.92 -5.55 -17.81
C MET A 1 -1.94 -6.26 -18.75
N PRO A 2 -1.89 -5.91 -20.04
CA PRO A 2 -0.75 -6.32 -20.88
C PRO A 2 0.53 -5.80 -20.21
N LEU A 3 1.54 -6.66 -20.05
CA LEU A 3 2.85 -6.26 -19.56
C LEU A 3 3.41 -5.25 -20.57
N GLU A 4 3.59 -3.99 -20.14
CA GLU A 4 4.41 -3.06 -20.92
C GLU A 4 5.80 -3.69 -21.08
N PRO A 5 6.43 -3.55 -22.26
CA PRO A 5 7.74 -4.14 -22.49
C PRO A 5 8.72 -3.65 -21.43
N ALA A 6 9.54 -4.57 -20.91
CA ALA A 6 10.53 -4.22 -19.90
C ALA A 6 11.46 -3.12 -20.43
N PRO A 7 11.82 -2.13 -19.60
CA PRO A 7 12.68 -1.03 -20.01
C PRO A 7 14.05 -1.54 -20.49
N SER A 8 14.55 -0.95 -21.58
CA SER A 8 15.87 -1.20 -22.16
C SER A 8 16.58 0.12 -22.46
N PRO A 9 17.82 0.37 -21.98
CA PRO A 9 18.61 -0.53 -21.13
C PRO A 9 17.93 -0.79 -19.78
N ALA A 10 18.35 -1.88 -19.13
CA ALA A 10 17.82 -2.29 -17.83
C ALA A 10 17.99 -1.15 -16.81
N VAL A 11 17.04 -1.07 -15.89
CA VAL A 11 17.05 -0.11 -14.80
C VAL A 11 18.03 -0.57 -13.72
N ASP A 12 18.93 0.30 -13.29
CA ASP A 12 19.89 0.01 -12.22
C ASP A 12 19.52 0.72 -10.90
N VAL A 13 19.20 -0.08 -9.87
CA VAL A 13 18.76 0.41 -8.55
C VAL A 13 19.85 1.22 -7.84
N PRO A 14 21.11 0.78 -7.76
CA PRO A 14 22.19 1.60 -7.22
C PRO A 14 22.37 2.94 -7.93
N GLU A 15 22.19 3.01 -9.24
CA GLU A 15 22.23 4.29 -9.97
C GLU A 15 21.05 5.17 -9.57
N ALA A 16 19.84 4.61 -9.47
CA ALA A 16 18.63 5.33 -9.07
C ALA A 16 18.72 5.89 -7.64
N LEU A 17 19.29 5.12 -6.71
CA LEU A 17 19.56 5.54 -5.33
C LEU A 17 20.53 6.73 -5.28
N LYS A 18 21.55 6.76 -6.16
CA LYS A 18 22.54 7.85 -6.23
C LYS A 18 22.02 9.10 -6.94
N ALA A 19 21.20 8.93 -7.97
CA ALA A 19 20.78 10.01 -8.86
C ALA A 19 19.55 10.80 -8.37
N SER A 20 19.05 10.54 -7.17
CA SER A 20 17.76 11.10 -6.68
C SER A 20 16.59 10.84 -7.65
N SER A 21 16.66 9.71 -8.35
CA SER A 21 15.67 9.31 -9.37
C SER A 21 14.48 8.57 -8.76
N LEU A 22 14.56 8.18 -7.50
CA LEU A 22 13.47 7.53 -6.78
C LEU A 22 12.52 8.56 -6.17
N GLU A 23 11.23 8.27 -6.22
CA GLU A 23 10.17 9.08 -5.60
C GLU A 23 9.03 8.17 -5.11
N LEU A 24 8.20 8.69 -4.19
CA LEU A 24 6.97 8.02 -3.79
C LEU A 24 5.75 8.65 -4.48
N TRP A 25 4.87 7.79 -4.97
CA TRP A 25 3.56 8.15 -5.46
C TRP A 25 2.50 7.63 -4.50
N TYR A 26 1.46 8.41 -4.29
CA TYR A 26 0.44 8.13 -3.28
C TYR A 26 -0.86 7.71 -3.96
N GLN A 27 -1.40 6.58 -3.54
CA GLN A 27 -2.73 6.15 -3.95
C GLN A 27 -3.70 6.19 -2.77
N GLN A 28 -4.84 6.84 -2.99
CA GLN A 28 -5.81 7.08 -1.94
C GLN A 28 -6.56 5.80 -1.54
N LYS A 29 -6.77 5.61 -0.25
CA LYS A 29 -7.68 4.64 0.35
C LYS A 29 -8.95 5.34 0.79
N LEU A 30 -10.10 4.71 0.58
CA LEU A 30 -11.41 5.22 0.97
C LEU A 30 -12.10 4.27 1.93
N HIS A 31 -12.78 4.80 2.94
CA HIS A 31 -13.81 4.05 3.64
C HIS A 31 -14.91 3.67 2.64
N LEU A 32 -15.20 2.39 2.53
CA LEU A 32 -16.04 1.88 1.44
C LEU A 32 -17.48 2.41 1.54
N ARG A 33 -18.02 2.49 2.76
CA ARG A 33 -19.41 2.90 3.02
C ARG A 33 -19.63 4.42 2.89
N THR A 34 -18.68 5.21 3.35
CA THR A 34 -18.83 6.68 3.41
C THR A 34 -18.15 7.38 2.23
N LEU A 35 -17.27 6.67 1.51
CA LEU A 35 -16.36 7.23 0.50
C LEU A 35 -15.46 8.35 1.04
N VAL A 36 -15.38 8.51 2.36
CA VAL A 36 -14.46 9.44 3.01
C VAL A 36 -13.06 8.83 2.92
N PRO A 37 -12.03 9.60 2.55
CA PRO A 37 -10.73 8.99 2.41
C PRO A 37 -10.09 8.68 3.76
N SER A 38 -9.60 7.46 3.88
CA SER A 38 -9.08 6.84 5.11
C SER A 38 -7.56 6.89 5.21
N GLY A 39 -6.84 7.11 4.11
CA GLY A 39 -5.38 7.14 4.10
C GLY A 39 -4.82 7.09 2.68
N ALA A 40 -3.53 6.78 2.56
CA ALA A 40 -2.89 6.53 1.29
C ALA A 40 -1.76 5.50 1.37
N GLU A 41 -1.63 4.71 0.33
CA GLU A 41 -0.46 3.86 0.12
C GLU A 41 0.63 4.64 -0.61
N ALA A 42 1.85 4.60 -0.09
CA ALA A 42 3.03 5.16 -0.73
C ALA A 42 3.74 4.08 -1.55
N LEU A 43 3.75 4.30 -2.85
CA LEU A 43 4.22 3.37 -3.87
C LEU A 43 5.48 3.93 -4.51
N ILE A 44 6.59 3.18 -4.40
CA ILE A 44 7.86 3.61 -4.98
C ILE A 44 7.78 3.69 -6.51
N ARG A 45 8.39 4.72 -7.06
CA ARG A 45 8.53 4.96 -8.49
C ARG A 45 9.96 5.40 -8.79
N MET A 46 10.40 5.12 -10.00
CA MET A 46 11.68 5.61 -10.48
C MET A 46 11.50 6.48 -11.72
N ARG A 47 12.07 7.68 -11.70
CA ARG A 47 12.16 8.57 -12.86
C ARG A 47 13.40 8.24 -13.68
N HIS A 48 13.19 7.61 -14.83
CA HIS A 48 14.23 7.30 -15.80
C HIS A 48 14.27 8.36 -16.92
N PRO A 49 15.46 8.84 -17.34
CA PRO A 49 15.60 9.84 -18.41
C PRO A 49 14.93 9.44 -19.73
N ALA A 50 15.01 8.16 -20.10
CA ALA A 50 14.45 7.65 -21.36
C ALA A 50 13.01 7.12 -21.26
N TRP A 51 12.58 6.64 -20.08
CA TRP A 51 11.31 5.90 -19.91
C TRP A 51 10.27 6.67 -19.11
N GLY A 52 10.62 7.86 -18.60
CA GLY A 52 9.74 8.61 -17.71
C GLY A 52 9.61 7.90 -16.37
N VAL A 53 8.39 7.69 -15.89
CA VAL A 53 8.15 7.11 -14.56
C VAL A 53 7.93 5.61 -14.67
N VAL A 54 8.81 4.84 -14.05
CA VAL A 54 8.85 3.37 -14.07
C VAL A 54 8.26 2.82 -12.76
N PRO A 55 7.36 1.82 -12.80
CA PRO A 55 6.82 1.15 -11.62
C PRO A 55 7.77 0.06 -11.05
N PRO A 56 7.57 -0.35 -9.78
CA PRO A 56 8.49 -1.24 -9.05
C PRO A 56 8.75 -2.57 -9.77
N ALA A 57 7.75 -3.13 -10.46
CA ALA A 57 7.87 -4.42 -11.15
C ALA A 57 9.06 -4.53 -12.14
N TYR A 58 9.64 -3.40 -12.56
CA TYR A 58 10.78 -3.39 -13.49
C TYR A 58 12.13 -3.09 -12.85
N PHE A 59 12.18 -2.80 -11.55
CA PHE A 59 13.43 -2.41 -10.89
C PHE A 59 13.58 -2.90 -9.46
N ILE A 60 12.57 -3.49 -8.81
CA ILE A 60 12.78 -4.08 -7.47
C ILE A 60 13.83 -5.20 -7.63
N PRO A 61 14.96 -5.14 -6.89
CA PRO A 61 15.98 -6.17 -6.95
C PRO A 61 15.52 -7.40 -6.14
N ASP A 62 16.21 -8.52 -6.31
CA ASP A 62 15.91 -9.75 -5.56
C ASP A 62 16.13 -9.55 -4.04
N GLU A 63 15.44 -10.35 -3.22
CA GLU A 63 15.55 -10.37 -1.75
C GLU A 63 16.97 -10.49 -1.19
N SER A 64 17.86 -11.16 -1.93
CA SER A 64 19.26 -11.35 -1.55
C SER A 64 20.17 -10.18 -1.91
N ASP A 65 19.68 -9.19 -2.66
CA ASP A 65 20.46 -8.03 -3.10
C ASP A 65 20.52 -6.95 -1.99
N PRO A 66 21.72 -6.52 -1.55
CA PRO A 66 21.86 -5.43 -0.57
C PRO A 66 21.12 -4.14 -0.93
N HIS A 67 20.90 -3.85 -2.22
CA HIS A 67 20.17 -2.67 -2.66
C HIS A 67 18.68 -2.71 -2.30
N PHE A 68 18.10 -3.88 -2.05
CA PHE A 68 16.72 -3.97 -1.58
C PHE A 68 16.56 -3.40 -0.17
N HIS A 69 17.56 -3.64 0.69
CA HIS A 69 17.59 -3.04 2.02
C HIS A 69 17.70 -1.52 1.92
N ALA A 70 18.62 -1.00 1.10
CA ALA A 70 18.76 0.44 0.87
C ALA A 70 17.48 1.07 0.28
N LEU A 71 16.74 0.32 -0.55
CA LEU A 71 15.46 0.76 -1.09
C LEU A 71 14.39 0.89 0.01
N SER A 72 14.36 -0.07 0.94
CA SER A 72 13.47 -0.04 2.11
C SER A 72 13.76 1.17 2.99
N GLU A 73 15.03 1.46 3.26
CA GLU A 73 15.43 2.67 4.00
C GLU A 73 15.01 3.96 3.30
N PHE A 74 15.15 4.02 1.96
CA PHE A 74 14.68 5.14 1.16
C PHE A 74 13.16 5.34 1.28
N VAL A 75 12.37 4.26 1.15
CA VAL A 75 10.91 4.32 1.24
C VAL A 75 10.48 4.87 2.61
N ILE A 76 11.06 4.37 3.70
CA ILE A 76 10.78 4.84 5.07
C ILE A 76 11.09 6.32 5.20
N ALA A 77 12.31 6.73 4.82
CA ALA A 77 12.77 8.11 4.95
C ALA A 77 11.87 9.07 4.17
N ARG A 78 11.55 8.70 2.92
CA ARG A 78 10.73 9.54 2.04
C ARG A 78 9.28 9.59 2.48
N ALA A 79 8.69 8.49 2.93
CA ALA A 79 7.31 8.46 3.41
C ALA A 79 7.12 9.38 4.63
N ILE A 80 8.10 9.42 5.54
CA ILE A 80 8.08 10.29 6.71
C ILE A 80 8.24 11.77 6.33
N GLU A 81 9.10 12.08 5.37
CA GLU A 81 9.25 13.44 4.83
C GLU A 81 7.96 13.91 4.16
N ASP A 82 7.39 13.09 3.28
CA ASP A 82 6.16 13.39 2.56
C ASP A 82 4.97 13.47 3.52
N TRP A 83 4.92 12.68 4.59
CA TRP A 83 3.91 12.83 5.66
C TRP A 83 3.95 14.22 6.30
N ARG A 84 5.14 14.72 6.65
CA ARG A 84 5.29 16.08 7.22
C ARG A 84 4.82 17.15 6.24
N TYR A 85 5.13 16.98 4.95
CA TYR A 85 4.61 17.87 3.91
C TYR A 85 3.09 17.82 3.84
N LEU A 86 2.49 16.63 3.77
CA LEU A 86 1.04 16.45 3.67
C LEU A 86 0.31 17.02 4.89
N LEU A 87 0.86 16.85 6.10
CA LEU A 87 0.32 17.44 7.32
C LEU A 87 0.14 18.95 7.18
N GLY A 88 1.13 19.65 6.62
CA GLY A 88 1.07 21.10 6.40
C GLY A 88 0.19 21.55 5.23
N GLN A 89 -0.24 20.64 4.34
CA GLN A 89 -1.04 20.98 3.16
C GLN A 89 -2.52 20.60 3.32
N ILE A 90 -2.78 19.40 3.83
CA ILE A 90 -4.12 18.78 3.85
C ILE A 90 -4.49 18.19 5.21
N GLY A 91 -3.64 18.38 6.23
CA GLY A 91 -3.84 17.83 7.56
C GLY A 91 -3.34 16.40 7.71
N PRO A 92 -3.68 15.73 8.82
CA PRO A 92 -3.22 14.38 9.13
C PRO A 92 -3.62 13.37 8.05
N VAL A 93 -2.70 12.51 7.65
CA VAL A 93 -2.93 11.42 6.70
C VAL A 93 -2.30 10.15 7.22
N ASP A 94 -3.07 9.07 7.27
CA ASP A 94 -2.55 7.73 7.51
C ASP A 94 -1.84 7.23 6.26
N LEU A 95 -0.57 6.86 6.41
CA LEU A 95 0.23 6.32 5.32
C LEU A 95 0.51 4.83 5.52
N SER A 96 0.56 4.11 4.40
CA SER A 96 1.15 2.79 4.34
C SER A 96 2.34 2.72 3.39
N ILE A 97 3.29 1.85 3.69
CA ILE A 97 4.46 1.57 2.85
C ILE A 97 4.62 0.06 2.69
N ASN A 98 5.14 -0.39 1.55
CA ASN A 98 5.51 -1.78 1.34
C ASN A 98 6.94 -2.01 1.82
N LEU A 99 7.15 -3.01 2.67
CA LEU A 99 8.49 -3.47 3.06
C LEU A 99 8.54 -5.00 3.04
N PRO A 100 9.64 -5.60 2.57
CA PRO A 100 9.81 -7.04 2.64
C PRO A 100 10.01 -7.48 4.09
N ILE A 101 9.60 -8.70 4.42
CA ILE A 101 9.77 -9.25 5.77
C ILE A 101 11.24 -9.44 6.13
N SER A 102 12.09 -9.66 5.13
CA SER A 102 13.55 -9.79 5.28
C SER A 102 14.20 -8.52 5.83
N PHE A 103 13.68 -7.33 5.50
CA PHE A 103 14.13 -6.06 6.10
C PHE A 103 13.78 -6.00 7.59
N LEU A 104 12.61 -6.52 7.97
CA LEU A 104 12.11 -6.50 9.34
C LEU A 104 12.73 -7.61 10.23
N ALA A 105 13.45 -8.55 9.62
CA ALA A 105 14.27 -9.53 10.33
C ALA A 105 15.51 -8.90 10.99
N ASP A 106 15.98 -7.76 10.48
CA ASP A 106 17.13 -7.06 11.03
C ASP A 106 16.74 -6.15 12.21
N ASP A 107 17.15 -6.52 13.43
CA ASP A 107 16.92 -5.75 14.65
C ASP A 107 17.53 -4.34 14.62
N ALA A 108 18.62 -4.11 13.89
CA ALA A 108 19.16 -2.77 13.70
C ALA A 108 18.23 -1.92 12.83
N ALA A 109 17.75 -2.49 11.72
CA ALA A 109 16.82 -1.82 10.81
C ALA A 109 15.48 -1.50 11.49
N VAL A 110 14.92 -2.43 12.26
CA VAL A 110 13.68 -2.20 13.02
C VAL A 110 13.86 -1.10 14.07
N ARG A 111 14.99 -1.08 14.79
CA ARG A 111 15.29 0.00 15.75
C ARG A 111 15.40 1.36 15.06
N GLU A 112 16.08 1.42 13.92
CA GLU A 112 16.23 2.65 13.15
C GLU A 112 14.88 3.14 12.59
N LEU A 113 14.05 2.23 12.07
CA LEU A 113 12.67 2.53 11.67
C LEU A 113 11.89 3.16 12.84
N CYS A 114 11.90 2.54 14.01
CA CYS A 114 11.21 3.06 15.19
C CYS A 114 11.73 4.43 15.64
N TYR A 115 13.03 4.70 15.48
CA TYR A 115 13.63 6.01 15.79
C TYR A 115 13.20 7.12 14.81
N ARG A 116 12.92 6.76 13.55
CA ARG A 116 12.53 7.74 12.51
C ARG A 116 11.07 8.18 12.61
N ILE A 117 10.22 7.39 13.26
CA ILE A 117 8.79 7.71 13.40
C ILE A 117 8.61 9.10 14.04
N PRO A 118 7.76 9.98 13.47
CA PRO A 118 7.50 11.29 14.04
C PRO A 118 6.93 11.23 15.46
N ASP A 119 7.58 11.91 16.40
CA ASP A 119 6.98 12.26 17.69
C ASP A 119 6.07 13.47 17.53
N HIS A 120 4.87 13.23 17.01
CA HIS A 120 3.90 14.30 16.71
C HIS A 120 2.46 13.80 16.91
N ALA A 121 1.61 14.58 17.60
CA ALA A 121 0.24 14.15 17.94
C ALA A 121 -0.67 13.85 16.73
N ALA A 122 -0.40 14.49 15.59
CA ALA A 122 -1.10 14.19 14.33
C ALA A 122 -0.63 12.89 13.64
N PHE A 123 0.43 12.26 14.12
CA PHE A 123 0.94 11.02 13.56
C PHE A 123 0.23 9.84 14.23
N ALA A 124 -0.85 9.37 13.60
CA ALA A 124 -1.61 8.23 14.11
C ALA A 124 -0.83 6.90 14.01
N GLY A 125 0.15 6.83 13.11
CA GLY A 125 0.98 5.65 12.91
C GLY A 125 1.41 5.43 11.47
N LEU A 126 2.30 4.46 11.28
CA LEU A 126 2.68 3.95 9.95
C LEU A 126 2.14 2.53 9.79
N LEU A 127 1.53 2.25 8.64
CA LEU A 127 1.17 0.88 8.28
C LEU A 127 2.26 0.30 7.37
N ILE A 128 2.80 -0.86 7.71
CA ILE A 128 3.73 -1.59 6.87
C ILE A 128 2.96 -2.73 6.22
N GLU A 129 2.91 -2.72 4.90
CA GLU A 129 2.33 -3.77 4.06
C GLU A 129 3.41 -4.79 3.71
N ILE A 130 3.11 -6.07 3.98
CA ILE A 130 3.99 -7.22 3.69
C ILE A 130 3.19 -8.20 2.84
N ASP A 131 3.78 -8.76 1.80
CA ASP A 131 3.09 -9.73 0.95
C ASP A 131 2.68 -10.98 1.75
N SER A 132 1.47 -11.48 1.49
CA SER A 132 0.95 -12.67 2.17
C SER A 132 1.82 -13.92 2.01
N ALA A 133 2.53 -14.08 0.89
CA ALA A 133 3.42 -15.22 0.70
C ALA A 133 4.62 -15.14 1.67
N GLU A 134 5.22 -13.96 1.82
CA GLU A 134 6.32 -13.73 2.77
C GLU A 134 5.88 -13.97 4.21
N VAL A 135 4.67 -13.54 4.58
CA VAL A 135 4.11 -13.75 5.92
C VAL A 135 3.84 -15.22 6.20
N ILE A 136 3.33 -15.97 5.21
CA ILE A 136 3.07 -17.42 5.36
C ILE A 136 4.38 -18.18 5.61
N ASP A 137 5.43 -17.84 4.85
CA ASP A 137 6.73 -18.50 4.97
C ASP A 137 7.48 -18.11 6.26
N ASN A 138 7.14 -16.97 6.86
CA ASN A 138 7.83 -16.38 8.02
C ASN A 138 6.88 -15.97 9.15
N LEU A 139 5.87 -16.80 9.45
CA LEU A 139 4.77 -16.43 10.36
C LEU A 139 5.23 -16.00 11.77
N ASP A 140 6.16 -16.75 12.37
CA ASP A 140 6.68 -16.43 13.71
C ASP A 140 7.41 -15.09 13.73
N LEU A 141 8.18 -14.80 12.68
CA LEU A 141 8.86 -13.52 12.51
C LEU A 141 7.84 -12.38 12.32
N ALA A 142 6.82 -12.56 11.48
CA ALA A 142 5.77 -11.56 11.28
C ALA A 142 5.05 -11.20 12.59
N ILE A 143 4.72 -12.21 13.40
CA ILE A 143 4.09 -12.03 14.71
C ILE A 143 5.03 -11.28 15.67
N ASP A 144 6.30 -11.66 15.71
CA ASP A 144 7.30 -11.01 16.56
C ASP A 144 7.53 -9.55 16.16
N VAL A 145 7.73 -9.27 14.87
CA VAL A 145 7.84 -7.91 14.33
C VAL A 145 6.61 -7.08 14.70
N ALA A 146 5.40 -7.60 14.46
CA ALA A 146 4.17 -6.88 14.79
C ALA A 146 4.07 -6.53 16.29
N ARG A 147 4.57 -7.39 17.19
CA ARG A 147 4.64 -7.08 18.62
C ARG A 147 5.67 -6.01 18.94
N ARG A 148 6.87 -6.09 18.36
CA ARG A 148 7.97 -5.14 18.58
C ARG A 148 7.60 -3.73 18.14
N VAL A 149 7.03 -3.57 16.95
CA VAL A 149 6.80 -2.25 16.36
C VAL A 149 5.51 -1.57 16.85
N ARG A 150 4.57 -2.34 17.45
CA ARG A 150 3.28 -1.84 17.95
C ARG A 150 3.41 -0.70 18.95
N LEU A 151 4.44 -0.71 19.80
CA LEU A 151 4.66 0.35 20.81
C LEU A 151 5.13 1.68 20.19
N HIS A 152 5.45 1.69 18.89
CA HIS A 152 5.91 2.87 18.15
C HIS A 152 4.84 3.37 17.15
N ASN A 153 3.56 3.04 17.38
CA ASN A 153 2.45 3.34 16.47
C ASN A 153 2.65 2.78 15.05
N ILE A 154 3.44 1.72 14.90
CA ILE A 154 3.58 1.00 13.64
C ILE A 154 2.66 -0.22 13.69
N ARG A 155 1.97 -0.48 12.58
CA ARG A 155 1.10 -1.65 12.40
C ARG A 155 1.55 -2.44 11.18
N ILE A 156 1.30 -3.75 11.20
CA ILE A 156 1.50 -4.62 10.04
C ILE A 156 0.16 -4.86 9.35
N SER A 157 0.15 -4.79 8.03
CA SER A 157 -0.94 -5.23 7.16
C SER A 157 -0.40 -6.30 6.20
N ILE A 158 -1.25 -7.27 5.91
CA ILE A 158 -0.90 -8.37 4.99
C ILE A 158 -1.52 -8.04 3.64
N ASP A 159 -0.66 -7.89 2.63
CA ASP A 159 -1.05 -7.54 1.27
C ASP A 159 -1.22 -8.79 0.39
N ASN A 160 -1.93 -8.64 -0.73
CA ASN A 160 -2.16 -9.69 -1.74
C ASN A 160 -2.80 -10.98 -1.22
N VAL A 161 -3.52 -10.92 -0.09
CA VAL A 161 -4.23 -12.08 0.47
C VAL A 161 -5.22 -12.62 -0.55
N GLY A 162 -5.06 -13.89 -0.93
CA GLY A 162 -5.92 -14.55 -1.90
C GLY A 162 -5.56 -14.28 -3.37
N ALA A 163 -4.54 -13.46 -3.69
CA ALA A 163 -4.15 -13.15 -5.06
C ALA A 163 -3.78 -14.40 -5.88
N LYS A 164 -3.16 -15.40 -5.23
CA LYS A 164 -2.75 -16.66 -5.87
C LYS A 164 -3.83 -17.76 -5.82
N TRP A 165 -4.89 -17.60 -5.02
CA TRP A 165 -5.83 -18.69 -4.73
C TRP A 165 -6.70 -19.11 -5.95
N PRO A 166 -7.24 -18.18 -6.77
CA PRO A 166 -7.97 -18.56 -7.98
C PRO A 166 -7.09 -19.37 -8.96
N SER A 167 -5.81 -19.01 -9.08
CA SER A 167 -4.84 -19.71 -9.93
C SER A 167 -4.45 -21.07 -9.37
N LEU A 168 -4.26 -21.19 -8.05
CA LEU A 168 -3.95 -22.46 -7.38
C LEU A 168 -5.08 -23.49 -7.49
N LEU A 169 -6.33 -23.02 -7.57
CA LEU A 169 -7.49 -23.88 -7.72
C LEU A 169 -7.78 -24.22 -9.19
N GLY A 170 -7.09 -23.59 -10.15
CA GLY A 170 -7.29 -23.84 -11.58
C GLY A 170 -8.67 -23.43 -12.10
N LEU A 171 -9.36 -22.52 -11.40
CA LEU A 171 -10.77 -22.20 -11.65
C LEU A 171 -10.93 -20.72 -12.02
N PRO A 172 -11.49 -20.39 -13.20
CA PRO A 172 -11.83 -19.03 -13.60
C PRO A 172 -13.15 -18.52 -12.97
N ASP A 173 -13.61 -19.13 -11.87
CA ASP A 173 -14.95 -18.87 -11.35
C ASP A 173 -14.97 -17.64 -10.41
N GLN A 174 -15.58 -16.57 -10.90
CA GLN A 174 -15.86 -15.35 -10.13
C GLN A 174 -16.61 -15.65 -8.81
N ARG A 175 -17.45 -16.70 -8.76
CA ARG A 175 -18.17 -17.09 -7.54
C ARG A 175 -17.23 -17.63 -6.47
N LEU A 176 -16.19 -18.36 -6.87
CA LEU A 176 -15.17 -18.87 -5.96
C LEU A 176 -14.34 -17.72 -5.40
N LYS A 177 -13.93 -16.77 -6.26
CA LYS A 177 -13.24 -15.54 -5.81
C LYS A 177 -14.07 -14.80 -4.75
N GLN A 178 -15.36 -14.58 -5.01
CA GLN A 178 -16.26 -13.95 -4.03
C GLN A 178 -16.41 -14.77 -2.74
N THR A 179 -16.47 -16.09 -2.83
CA THR A 179 -16.58 -16.96 -1.65
C THR A 179 -15.33 -16.90 -0.79
N VAL A 180 -14.14 -16.93 -1.41
CA VAL A 180 -12.86 -16.75 -0.74
C VAL A 180 -12.81 -15.37 -0.08
N CYS A 181 -13.15 -14.30 -0.81
CA CYS A 181 -13.17 -12.95 -0.25
C CYS A 181 -14.08 -12.84 0.97
N ARG A 182 -15.31 -13.38 0.92
CA ARG A 182 -16.21 -13.38 2.09
C ARG A 182 -15.60 -14.07 3.31
N ARG A 183 -14.97 -15.23 3.12
CA ARG A 183 -14.32 -15.95 4.25
C ARG A 183 -13.15 -15.18 4.82
N ILE A 184 -12.37 -14.49 3.98
CA ILE A 184 -11.28 -13.62 4.43
C ILE A 184 -11.84 -12.44 5.24
N VAL A 185 -12.92 -11.81 4.77
CA VAL A 185 -13.57 -10.70 5.49
C VAL A 185 -14.10 -11.17 6.85
N GLU A 186 -14.86 -12.27 6.88
CA GLU A 186 -15.36 -12.86 8.12
C GLU A 186 -14.23 -13.14 9.12
N LEU A 187 -13.15 -13.80 8.68
CA LEU A 187 -12.01 -14.12 9.54
C LEU A 187 -11.30 -12.85 10.07
N ALA A 188 -11.14 -11.84 9.21
CA ALA A 188 -10.53 -10.59 9.60
C ALA A 188 -11.37 -9.88 10.66
N HIS A 189 -12.68 -9.78 10.45
CA HIS A 189 -13.60 -9.15 11.40
C HIS A 189 -13.67 -9.90 12.72
N ASP A 190 -13.67 -11.24 12.71
CA ASP A 190 -13.61 -12.07 13.93
C ASP A 190 -12.34 -11.81 14.75
N SER A 191 -11.25 -11.41 14.09
CA SER A 191 -9.98 -11.03 14.74
C SER A 191 -9.86 -9.53 15.07
N GLY A 192 -10.86 -8.72 14.71
CA GLY A 192 -10.84 -7.26 14.87
C GLY A 192 -9.94 -6.52 13.86
N ALA A 193 -9.53 -7.19 12.78
CA ALA A 193 -8.76 -6.60 11.69
C ALA A 193 -9.67 -5.91 10.67
N GLN A 194 -9.14 -4.89 10.00
CA GLN A 194 -9.80 -4.21 8.88
C GLN A 194 -9.35 -4.81 7.54
N VAL A 195 -10.25 -4.83 6.56
CA VAL A 195 -9.98 -5.37 5.23
C VAL A 195 -10.13 -4.31 4.15
N ILE A 196 -9.15 -4.25 3.25
CA ILE A 196 -9.13 -3.32 2.12
C ILE A 196 -9.33 -4.11 0.84
N ALA A 197 -10.35 -3.75 0.05
CA ALA A 197 -10.53 -4.24 -1.30
C ALA A 197 -9.59 -3.48 -2.24
N GLN A 198 -8.55 -4.14 -2.74
CA GLN A 198 -7.65 -3.57 -3.75
C GLN A 198 -8.09 -3.93 -5.18
N GLY A 199 -7.72 -3.08 -6.14
CA GLY A 199 -8.07 -3.29 -7.55
C GLY A 199 -9.52 -2.94 -7.89
N GLY A 200 -10.14 -2.01 -7.16
CA GLY A 200 -11.44 -1.45 -7.53
C GLY A 200 -11.33 -0.61 -8.81
N GLU A 201 -11.47 -1.24 -9.97
CA GLU A 201 -11.34 -0.60 -11.28
C GLU A 201 -12.69 -0.22 -11.89
N THR A 202 -13.74 -0.96 -11.54
CA THR A 202 -15.09 -0.76 -12.07
C THR A 202 -16.12 -0.57 -10.95
N ARG A 203 -17.30 -0.02 -11.32
CA ARG A 203 -18.43 0.08 -10.40
C ARG A 203 -18.88 -1.29 -9.89
N ALA A 204 -18.74 -2.34 -10.70
CA ALA A 204 -19.07 -3.70 -10.29
C ALA A 204 -18.13 -4.21 -9.19
N ASP A 205 -16.83 -3.89 -9.26
CA ASP A 205 -15.87 -4.25 -8.21
C ASP A 205 -16.21 -3.55 -6.89
N PHE A 206 -16.57 -2.27 -6.96
CA PHE A 206 -17.00 -1.51 -5.79
C PHE A 206 -18.26 -2.10 -5.13
N LEU A 207 -19.29 -2.42 -5.93
CA LEU A 207 -20.52 -3.01 -5.42
C LEU A 207 -20.27 -4.38 -4.79
N ALA A 208 -19.46 -5.23 -5.43
CA ALA A 208 -19.11 -6.53 -4.89
C ALA A 208 -18.34 -6.40 -3.56
N ALA A 209 -17.37 -5.49 -3.47
CA ALA A 209 -16.67 -5.21 -2.22
C ALA A 209 -17.65 -4.73 -1.12
N HIS A 210 -18.61 -3.90 -1.48
CA HIS A 210 -19.61 -3.38 -0.54
C HIS A 210 -20.56 -4.47 -0.03
N GLU A 211 -21.02 -5.36 -0.92
CA GLU A 211 -21.85 -6.52 -0.56
C GLU A 211 -21.13 -7.53 0.33
N MET A 212 -19.81 -7.65 0.17
CA MET A 212 -18.96 -8.54 0.98
C MET A 212 -18.45 -7.89 2.27
N ASP A 213 -18.90 -6.67 2.58
CA ASP A 213 -18.57 -5.91 3.80
C ASP A 213 -17.08 -5.59 4.00
N PHE A 214 -16.37 -5.28 2.92
CA PHE A 214 -15.02 -4.71 3.04
C PHE A 214 -15.06 -3.34 3.75
N ASP A 215 -14.06 -3.03 4.58
CA ASP A 215 -14.01 -1.76 5.32
C ASP A 215 -13.56 -0.59 4.45
N GLN A 216 -12.60 -0.85 3.56
CA GLN A 216 -11.99 0.14 2.71
C GLN A 216 -11.83 -0.36 1.27
N VAL A 217 -11.61 0.58 0.35
CA VAL A 217 -11.33 0.29 -1.06
C VAL A 217 -10.20 1.16 -1.60
N GLN A 218 -9.43 0.57 -2.50
CA GLN A 218 -8.39 1.23 -3.28
C GLN A 218 -8.43 0.71 -4.71
N GLY A 219 -8.28 1.62 -5.69
CA GLY A 219 -8.27 1.24 -7.09
C GLY A 219 -8.39 2.42 -8.04
N TYR A 220 -8.21 2.17 -9.34
CA TYR A 220 -8.17 3.22 -10.35
C TYR A 220 -9.50 3.93 -10.55
N LEU A 221 -10.62 3.32 -10.13
CA LEU A 221 -11.92 4.01 -10.08
C LEU A 221 -11.88 5.25 -9.19
N PHE A 222 -11.08 5.21 -8.11
CA PHE A 222 -10.99 6.27 -7.10
C PHE A 222 -9.76 7.15 -7.26
N GLY A 223 -8.75 6.66 -7.97
CA GLY A 223 -7.56 7.42 -8.32
C GLY A 223 -6.37 6.51 -8.60
N LYS A 224 -5.60 6.88 -9.63
CA LYS A 224 -4.28 6.28 -9.86
C LYS A 224 -3.27 6.83 -8.85
N PRO A 225 -2.19 6.08 -8.53
CA PRO A 225 -1.08 6.62 -7.78
C PRO A 225 -0.57 7.93 -8.41
N MET A 226 -0.18 8.91 -7.59
CA MET A 226 0.31 10.20 -8.07
C MET A 226 1.33 10.83 -7.13
N GLY A 227 2.26 11.64 -7.65
CA GLY A 227 3.26 12.31 -6.81
C GLY A 227 2.64 13.21 -5.72
N VAL A 228 3.37 13.36 -4.61
CA VAL A 228 2.89 13.99 -3.35
C VAL A 228 2.19 15.35 -3.53
N LYS A 229 2.73 16.24 -4.38
CA LYS A 229 2.13 17.56 -4.65
C LYS A 229 0.76 17.46 -5.34
N LYS A 230 0.60 16.51 -6.26
CA LYS A 230 -0.66 16.28 -6.96
C LYS A 230 -1.68 15.62 -6.02
N PHE A 231 -1.22 14.69 -5.19
CA PHE A 231 -2.05 14.05 -4.17
C PHE A 231 -2.61 15.07 -3.16
N ALA A 232 -1.76 15.98 -2.65
CA ALA A 232 -2.21 17.06 -1.77
C ALA A 232 -3.32 17.91 -2.44
N ARG A 233 -3.12 18.30 -3.70
CA ARG A 233 -4.11 19.08 -4.46
C ARG A 233 -5.41 18.31 -4.73
N SER A 234 -5.37 17.01 -4.99
CA SER A 234 -6.61 16.25 -5.23
C SER A 234 -7.46 16.18 -3.97
N ARG A 235 -6.84 16.10 -2.79
CA ARG A 235 -7.55 16.00 -1.50
C ARG A 235 -8.23 17.28 -1.06
N THR A 236 -7.68 18.45 -1.36
CA THR A 236 -8.36 19.74 -1.09
C THR A 236 -9.69 19.85 -1.85
N HIS A 237 -9.74 19.39 -3.10
CA HIS A 237 -10.96 19.43 -3.93
C HIS A 237 -12.02 18.39 -3.53
N PHE A 238 -11.62 17.31 -2.84
CA PHE A 238 -12.58 16.34 -2.29
C PHE A 238 -13.33 16.89 -1.06
N SER A 239 -12.69 17.77 -0.27
CA SER A 239 -13.35 18.44 0.86
C SER A 239 -14.44 19.41 0.42
N GLU A 240 -14.40 19.89 -0.82
CA GLU A 240 -15.35 20.87 -1.37
C GLU A 240 -16.50 20.23 -2.16
N LYS A 241 -16.42 18.94 -2.48
CA LYS A 241 -17.49 18.23 -3.21
C LYS A 241 -18.39 17.50 -2.24
N GLU A 242 -19.70 17.77 -2.32
CA GLU A 242 -20.73 17.03 -1.59
C GLU A 242 -20.57 15.52 -1.81
N PRO A 243 -20.85 14.68 -0.79
CA PRO A 243 -20.75 13.23 -0.94
C PRO A 243 -21.64 12.78 -2.10
N ILE A 244 -21.08 11.95 -2.99
CA ILE A 244 -21.83 11.33 -4.08
C ILE A 244 -22.85 10.39 -3.44
N VAL A 245 -24.11 10.82 -3.34
CA VAL A 245 -25.23 9.99 -2.89
C VAL A 245 -25.56 8.99 -3.98
N LEU A 246 -25.07 7.76 -3.84
CA LEU A 246 -25.45 6.65 -4.70
C LEU A 246 -26.76 6.05 -4.18
N THR A 247 -27.89 6.42 -4.77
CA THR A 247 -29.18 5.76 -4.52
C THR A 247 -29.21 4.42 -5.25
N HIS A 248 -29.47 3.31 -4.53
CA HIS A 248 -29.76 2.01 -5.14
C HIS A 248 -31.24 1.97 -5.56
N GLY A 249 -31.52 1.71 -6.84
CA GLY A 249 -32.87 1.34 -7.29
C GLY A 249 -33.14 -0.11 -6.91
N ALA A 250 -34.30 -0.37 -6.31
CA ALA A 250 -34.77 -1.69 -5.91
C ALA A 250 -34.99 -2.64 -7.09
#